data_AF-A0A8T2U2W3-F1
#
_entry.id   AF-A0A8T2U2W3-F1
#
_cell.length_a   1.000
_cell.length_b   1.000
_cell.length_c   1.000
_cell.angle_alpha   90.00
_cell.angle_beta   90.00
_cell.angle_gamma   90.00
#
_symmetry.space_group_name_H-M   'P 1'
#
loop_
_entity.id
_entity.type
_entity.pdbx_description
1 polymer ?
#
loop_
_entity_poly.entity_id
_entity_poly.type
_entity_poly.pdbx_seq_one_letter_code
_entity_poly.pdbx_strand_id
1 'polypeptide(L)' 'MGGGIVFFLVTFGFAVVGLLTHWRLPIVYNKGPSTNRLHRLLATTAVICAWMMWAIVFLAQWKPLVNPVL' A
#
# COMPACT_ATOMS: atom_id res chain seq x y z
N MET A 1 -10.15 -9.63 19.39
CA MET A 1 -9.66 -9.94 18.03
C MET A 1 -9.05 -8.67 17.46
N GLY A 2 -7.88 -8.22 17.91
CA GLY A 2 -6.57 -8.77 17.54
C GLY A 2 -5.97 -7.86 16.46
N GLY A 3 -5.59 -6.62 16.80
CA GLY A 3 -5.09 -5.61 15.85
C GLY A 3 -4.00 -6.13 14.90
N GLY A 4 -3.21 -7.11 15.33
CA GLY A 4 -2.25 -7.79 14.47
C GLY A 4 -2.86 -8.51 13.27
N ILE A 5 -4.01 -9.18 13.42
CA ILE A 5 -4.70 -9.84 12.30
C ILE A 5 -5.12 -8.81 11.26
N VAL A 6 -5.65 -7.67 11.69
CA VAL A 6 -6.03 -6.56 10.79
C VAL A 6 -4.81 -6.01 10.07
N PHE A 7 -3.69 -5.84 10.78
CA PHE A 7 -2.41 -5.42 10.19
C PHE A 7 -1.95 -6.36 9.09
N PHE A 8 -1.96 -7.67 9.34
CA PHE A 8 -1.54 -8.67 8.36
C PHE A 8 -2.48 -8.73 7.15
N LEU A 9 -3.80 -8.69 7.36
CA LEU A 9 -4.78 -8.73 6.27
C LEU A 9 -4.66 -7.51 5.35
N VAL A 10 -4.56 -6.31 5.91
CA VAL A 10 -4.44 -5.09 5.11
C VAL A 10 -3.09 -5.06 4.38
N THR A 11 -2.00 -5.42 5.05
CA THR A 11 -0.67 -5.51 4.43
C THR A 11 -0.66 -6.51 3.27
N PHE A 12 -1.27 -7.68 3.47
CA PHE A 12 -1.42 -8.67 2.41
C PHE A 12 -2.26 -8.14 1.25
N GLY A 13 -3.34 -7.42 1.53
CA GLY A 13 -4.15 -6.75 0.51
C GLY A 13 -3.35 -5.75 -0.33
N PHE A 14 -2.58 -4.86 0.30
CA PHE A 14 -1.70 -3.92 -0.40
C PHE A 14 -0.61 -4.63 -1.22
N ALA A 15 -0.05 -5.73 -0.71
CA ALA A 15 0.93 -6.53 -1.45
C ALA A 15 0.32 -7.16 -2.71
N VAL A 16 -0.90 -7.73 -2.62
CA VAL A 16 -1.63 -8.28 -3.76
C VAL A 16 -1.95 -7.18 -4.78
N VAL A 17 -2.45 -6.02 -4.33
CA VAL A 17 -2.75 -4.89 -5.22
C VAL A 17 -1.48 -4.39 -5.93
N GLY A 18 -0.36 -4.26 -5.21
CA GLY A 18 0.92 -3.86 -5.79
C GLY A 18 1.42 -4.84 -6.84
N LEU A 19 1.32 -6.14 -6.57
CA LEU A 19 1.70 -7.19 -7.51
C LEU A 19 0.80 -7.15 -8.76
N LEU A 20 -0.52 -7.09 -8.59
CA LEU A 20 -1.46 -7.00 -9.71
C LEU A 20 -1.19 -5.75 -10.56
N THR A 21 -0.94 -4.61 -9.92
CA THR A 21 -0.62 -3.35 -10.60
C THR A 21 0.62 -3.49 -11.47
N HIS A 22 1.71 -4.05 -10.93
CA HIS A 22 2.95 -4.24 -11.68
C HIS A 22 2.77 -5.11 -12.94
N TRP A 23 1.98 -6.18 -12.84
CA TRP A 23 1.74 -7.13 -13.92
C TRP A 23 0.70 -6.64 -14.94
N ARG A 24 -0.36 -5.96 -14.49
CA ARG A 24 -1.49 -5.56 -15.33
C ARG A 24 -1.28 -4.24 -16.06
N LEU A 25 -0.50 -3.30 -15.50
CA LEU A 25 -0.21 -2.01 -16.14
C LEU A 25 0.31 -2.10 -17.59
N PRO A 26 1.31 -2.92 -17.92
CA PRO A 26 1.78 -3.04 -19.30
C PRO A 26 0.79 -3.71 -20.26
N ILE A 27 -0.18 -4.46 -19.73
CA ILE A 27 -1.21 -5.14 -20.52
C ILE A 27 -2.32 -4.15 -20.90
N VAL A 28 -2.72 -3.29 -19.97
CA VAL A 28 -3.82 -2.32 -20.16
C VAL A 28 -3.35 -1.04 -20.85
N TYR A 29 -2.11 -0.61 -20.60
CA TYR A 29 -1.58 0.64 -21.12
C TYR A 29 -0.16 0.48 -21.63
N ASN A 30 -0.01 0.39 -22.95
CA ASN A 30 1.28 0.23 -23.62
C ASN A 30 1.61 1.46 -24.46
N LYS A 31 2.48 2.34 -23.93
CA LYS A 31 2.95 3.57 -24.59
C LYS A 31 4.43 3.53 -24.98
N GLY A 32 5.02 2.33 -25.05
CA GLY A 32 6.43 2.12 -25.36
C GLY A 32 7.29 1.73 -24.14
N PRO A 33 8.49 1.19 -24.37
CA PRO A 33 9.25 0.46 -23.34
C PRO A 33 9.71 1.32 -22.15
N SER A 34 10.12 2.58 -22.39
CA SER A 34 10.54 3.52 -21.35
C SER A 34 9.36 4.02 -20.53
N THR A 35 8.30 4.46 -21.20
CA THR A 35 7.06 4.95 -20.58
C THR A 35 6.38 3.86 -19.75
N ASN A 36 6.35 2.61 -20.21
CA ASN A 36 5.77 1.50 -19.45
C ASN A 36 6.57 1.20 -18.17
N ARG A 37 7.91 1.31 -18.21
CA ARG A 37 8.74 1.17 -16.99
C ARG A 37 8.45 2.28 -16.00
N LEU A 38 8.36 3.52 -16.48
CA LEU A 38 8.03 4.67 -15.62
C LEU A 38 6.66 4.51 -14.95
N HIS A 39 5.62 4.13 -15.70
CA HIS A 39 4.28 3.92 -15.14
C HIS A 39 4.25 2.78 -14.11
N ARG A 40 4.94 1.65 -14.41
CA ARG A 40 5.06 0.56 -13.45
C ARG A 40 5.75 1.01 -12.17
N LEU A 41 6.83 1.78 -12.27
CA LEU A 41 7.54 2.31 -11.11
C LEU A 41 6.64 3.25 -10.32
N LEU A 42 6.06 4.29 -10.95
CA LEU A 42 5.18 5.26 -10.29
C LEU A 42 4.03 4.59 -9.54
N ALA A 43 3.36 3.63 -10.18
CA ALA A 43 2.22 2.97 -9.58
C ALA A 43 2.65 2.05 -8.43
N THR A 44 3.77 1.33 -8.57
CA THR A 44 4.30 0.48 -7.49
C THR A 44 4.74 1.32 -6.29
N THR A 45 5.43 2.45 -6.53
CA THR A 45 5.86 3.35 -5.44
C THR A 45 4.67 4.02 -4.76
N ALA A 46 3.63 4.40 -5.50
CA ALA A 46 2.40 4.96 -4.94
C ALA A 46 1.70 3.96 -4.00
N VAL A 47 1.61 2.68 -4.38
CA VAL A 47 1.04 1.63 -3.53
C VAL A 47 1.85 1.45 -2.25
N ILE A 48 3.19 1.43 -2.35
CA ILE A 48 4.07 1.31 -1.17
C ILE A 48 3.90 2.53 -0.24
N CYS A 49 3.87 3.73 -0.80
CA CYS A 49 3.70 4.97 -0.03
C CYS A 49 2.33 5.01 0.68
N ALA A 50 1.26 4.63 -0.01
CA ALA A 50 -0.07 4.52 0.58
C ALA A 50 -0.11 3.49 1.73
N TRP A 51 0.54 2.35 1.54
CA TRP A 51 0.67 1.34 2.60
C TRP A 51 1.46 1.87 3.80
N MET A 52 2.58 2.56 3.57
CA MET A 52 3.39 3.16 4.64
C MET A 52 2.60 4.18 5.46
N MET A 53 1.89 5.10 4.81
CA MET A 53 1.04 6.09 5.48
C MET A 53 -0.01 5.40 6.37
N TRP A 54 -0.71 4.40 5.82
CA TRP A 54 -1.69 3.62 6.58
C TRP A 54 -1.05 2.89 7.77
N ALA A 55 0.09 2.23 7.57
CA ALA A 55 0.79 1.47 8.60
C ALA A 55 1.25 2.35 9.77
N ILE A 56 1.76 3.55 9.47
CA ILE A 56 2.22 4.51 10.50
C ILE A 56 1.04 4.95 11.39
N VAL A 57 -0.08 5.35 10.78
CA VAL A 57 -1.27 5.77 11.54
C VAL A 57 -1.83 4.62 12.38
N PHE A 58 -1.87 3.41 11.83
CA PHE A 58 -2.33 2.22 12.55
C PHE A 58 -1.45 1.91 13.77
N LEU A 59 -0.12 1.93 13.58
CA LEU A 59 0.84 1.67 14.66
C LEU A 59 0.77 2.73 15.76
N ALA A 60 0.60 4.01 15.38
CA ALA A 60 0.45 5.11 16.33
C ALA A 60 -0.77 4.94 17.26
N GLN A 61 -1.83 4.29 16.76
CA GLN A 61 -3.08 4.09 17.51
C GLN A 61 -3.16 2.74 18.25
N TRP A 62 -2.23 1.80 18.03
CA TRP A 62 -2.33 0.46 18.63
C TRP A 62 -2.14 0.49 20.16
N LYS A 63 -1.17 1.28 20.64
CA LYS A 63 -0.87 1.44 22.07
C LYS A 63 -0.73 2.93 22.37
N PRO A 64 -1.85 3.68 22.43
CA PRO A 64 -1.79 5.13 22.59
C PRO A 64 -1.26 5.47 23.99
N LEU A 65 -0.39 6.48 24.05
CA LEU A 65 0.10 7.03 25.32
C LEU A 65 -0.84 8.11 25.86
N VAL A 66 -1.61 8.75 24.97
CA VAL A 66 -2.53 9.84 25.28
C VAL A 66 -3.95 9.35 25.00
N ASN A 67 -4.82 9.44 25.99
CA ASN A 67 -6.25 9.19 25.82
C ASN A 67 -6.98 10.49 25.48
N PRO A 68 -8.05 10.42 24.68
CA PRO A 68 -8.90 11.58 24.43
C PRO A 68 -9.50 12.08 25.75
N VAL A 69 -9.44 13.40 25.96
CA VAL A 69 -10.10 14.09 27.06
C VAL A 69 -11.36 14.72 26.48
N LEU A 70 -12.51 14.47 27.12
CA LEU A 70 -13.82 14.96 26.68
C LEU A 70 -14.09 16.37 27.21
#